data_AF-A0A7X2MUH5-F1
#
_entry.id   AF-A0A7X2MUH5-F1
#
_cell.length_a   1.000
_cell.length_b   1.000
_cell.length_c   1.000
_cell.angle_alpha   90.00
_cell.angle_beta   90.00
_cell.angle_gamma   90.00
#
_symmetry.space_group_name_H-M   'P 1'
#
loop_
_entity.id
_entity.type
_entity.pdbx_description
1 polymer ?
#
loop_
_entity_poly.entity_id
_entity_poly.type
_entity_poly.pdbx_seq_one_letter_code
_entity_poly.pdbx_strand_id
1 'polypeptide(L)'
;ETGGRPVTRRATQAIWPAEALPGIRPLFGNKAVYDYRSDSYHDEPTVPEQSLAEFDIVYTNSQGKKLAAEKLDVRLIRERHDY
;
A
#
# COMPACT_ATOMS: atom_id res chain seq x y z
N GLU A 1 24.66 -4.85 -33.87
CA GLU A 1 23.27 -4.36 -33.94
C GLU A 1 23.16 -3.44 -35.14
N THR A 2 22.49 -3.86 -36.20
CA THR A 2 22.43 -3.13 -37.48
C THR A 2 20.96 -2.96 -37.86
N GLY A 3 20.34 -1.85 -37.45
CA GLY A 3 18.90 -1.61 -37.70
C GLY A 3 18.16 -0.65 -36.75
N GLY A 4 18.81 -0.14 -35.69
CA GLY A 4 18.32 1.01 -34.92
C GLY A 4 17.04 0.80 -34.09
N ARG A 5 16.47 -0.40 -34.02
CA ARG A 5 15.32 -0.68 -33.15
C ARG A 5 15.78 -0.70 -31.69
N PRO A 6 15.27 0.19 -30.81
CA PRO A 6 15.69 0.23 -29.42
C PRO A 6 15.26 -1.03 -28.69
N VAL A 7 16.11 -1.49 -27.79
CA VAL A 7 15.82 -2.58 -26.88
C VAL A 7 15.54 -1.98 -25.51
N THR A 8 14.28 -2.01 -25.08
CA THR A 8 13.91 -1.47 -23.78
C THR A 8 14.37 -2.39 -22.65
N ARG A 9 14.96 -1.79 -21.62
CA ARG A 9 15.31 -2.42 -20.34
C ARG A 9 14.81 -1.56 -19.19
N ARG A 10 14.54 -2.18 -18.05
CA ARG A 10 14.17 -1.51 -16.80
C ARG A 10 15.10 -2.01 -15.70
N ALA A 11 15.56 -1.08 -14.87
CA ALA A 11 16.26 -1.37 -13.63
C ALA A 11 15.57 -0.60 -12.50
N THR A 12 15.47 -1.22 -11.33
CA THR A 12 14.85 -0.63 -10.14
C THR A 12 15.82 -0.77 -8.98
N GLN A 13 15.98 0.29 -8.19
CA GLN A 13 16.77 0.30 -6.97
C GLN A 13 15.83 0.58 -5.79
N ALA A 14 15.82 -0.30 -4.80
CA ALA A 14 15.07 -0.07 -3.57
C ALA A 14 15.85 0.92 -2.66
N ILE A 15 15.12 1.84 -2.05
CA ILE A 15 15.64 2.80 -1.07
C ILE A 15 14.72 2.72 0.15
N TRP A 16 15.29 2.39 1.31
CA TRP A 16 14.56 2.28 2.57
C TRP A 16 15.01 3.41 3.50
N PRO A 17 14.10 4.09 4.21
CA PRO A 17 14.48 5.16 5.13
C PRO A 17 15.07 4.65 6.45
N ALA A 18 14.95 3.35 6.75
CA ALA A 18 15.50 2.68 7.93
C ALA A 18 15.76 1.19 7.64
N GLU A 19 16.49 0.49 8.52
CA GLU A 19 16.78 -0.95 8.38
C GLU A 19 15.53 -1.83 8.47
N ALA A 20 14.49 -1.36 9.17
CA ALA A 20 13.20 -2.00 9.30
C ALA A 20 12.07 -0.97 9.29
N LEU A 21 10.89 -1.37 8.82
CA LEU A 21 9.74 -0.49 8.62
C LEU A 21 8.46 -1.14 9.15
N PRO A 22 7.47 -0.34 9.58
CA PRO A 22 6.13 -0.83 9.82
C PRO A 22 5.45 -1.18 8.48
N GLY A 23 4.81 -2.33 8.42
CA GLY A 23 3.93 -2.75 7.33
C GLY A 23 2.50 -2.90 7.82
N ILE A 24 1.53 -2.53 7.00
CA ILE A 24 0.10 -2.57 7.30
C ILE A 24 -0.59 -3.43 6.26
N ARG A 25 -1.44 -4.37 6.70
CA ARG A 25 -2.24 -5.20 5.82
C ARG A 25 -3.71 -5.20 6.26
N PRO A 26 -4.66 -4.78 5.41
CA PRO A 26 -6.07 -4.91 5.73
C PRO A 26 -6.49 -6.38 5.79
N LEU A 27 -7.39 -6.72 6.72
CA LEU A 27 -8.00 -8.04 6.84
C LEU A 27 -9.36 -8.13 6.13
N PHE A 28 -9.74 -7.08 5.41
CA PHE A 28 -10.96 -6.96 4.61
C PHE A 28 -10.65 -6.90 3.12
N GLY A 29 -11.64 -7.23 2.30
CA GLY A 29 -11.50 -7.31 0.85
C GLY A 29 -11.64 -5.96 0.14
N ASN A 30 -11.44 -6.01 -1.18
CA ASN A 30 -11.66 -4.87 -2.05
C ASN A 30 -13.09 -4.86 -2.59
N LYS A 31 -13.57 -3.66 -2.94
CA LYS A 31 -14.78 -3.43 -3.72
C LYS A 31 -14.42 -2.62 -4.95
N ALA A 32 -15.04 -2.93 -6.09
CA ALA A 32 -14.95 -2.11 -7.28
C ALA A 32 -15.72 -0.79 -7.05
N VAL A 33 -15.00 0.33 -7.10
CA VAL A 33 -15.52 1.70 -6.95
C VAL A 33 -15.33 2.42 -8.28
N TYR A 34 -16.36 3.13 -8.74
CA TYR A 34 -16.31 3.90 -9.97
C TYR A 34 -15.65 5.26 -9.73
N ASP A 35 -14.58 5.57 -10.46
CA ASP A 35 -13.93 6.88 -10.47
C ASP A 35 -14.35 7.67 -11.72
N TYR A 36 -15.10 8.77 -11.51
CA TYR A 36 -15.56 9.64 -12.58
C TYR A 36 -14.43 10.45 -13.24
N ARG A 37 -13.28 10.63 -12.58
CA ARG A 37 -12.15 11.38 -13.13
C ARG A 37 -11.40 10.57 -14.17
N SER A 38 -11.33 9.25 -13.99
CA SER A 38 -10.71 8.33 -14.95
C SER A 38 -11.71 7.59 -15.83
N ASP A 39 -13.01 7.77 -15.61
CA ASP A 39 -14.11 7.03 -16.26
C ASP A 39 -13.91 5.51 -16.23
N SER A 40 -13.56 4.99 -15.05
CA SER A 40 -13.26 3.56 -14.91
C SER A 40 -13.50 3.08 -13.47
N TYR A 41 -13.62 1.76 -13.32
CA TYR A 41 -13.67 1.11 -12.01
C TYR A 41 -12.27 0.78 -11.51
N HIS A 42 -12.04 0.97 -10.21
CA HIS A 42 -10.83 0.53 -9.51
C HIS A 42 -11.20 -0.22 -8.23
N ASP A 43 -10.37 -1.15 -7.83
CA ASP A 43 -10.56 -1.93 -6.60
C ASP A 43 -10.02 -1.16 -5.39
N GLU A 44 -10.88 -0.93 -4.39
CA GLU A 44 -10.53 -0.23 -3.16
C GLU A 44 -10.81 -1.09 -1.92
N PRO A 45 -9.87 -1.21 -0.95
CA PRO A 45 -10.13 -1.87 0.32
C PRO A 45 -11.31 -1.23 1.04
N THR A 46 -12.38 -1.99 1.28
CA THR A 46 -13.65 -1.44 1.78
C THR A 46 -14.24 -2.31 2.88
N VAL A 47 -14.78 -1.68 3.92
CA VAL A 47 -15.63 -2.32 4.93
C VAL A 47 -17.04 -1.72 4.90
N PRO A 48 -18.09 -2.46 5.31
CA PRO A 48 -19.41 -1.87 5.50
C PRO A 48 -19.38 -0.67 6.44
N GLU A 49 -20.29 0.27 6.23
CA GLU A 49 -20.46 1.39 7.15
C GLU A 49 -20.73 0.88 8.57
N GLN A 50 -20.19 1.58 9.57
CA GLN A 50 -20.34 1.24 11.00
C GLN A 50 -19.81 -0.14 11.40
N SER A 51 -19.00 -0.78 10.56
CA SER A 51 -18.32 -2.04 10.90
C SER A 51 -16.86 -1.80 11.35
N LEU A 52 -16.27 -2.82 11.98
CA LEU A 52 -14.87 -2.79 12.39
C LEU A 52 -13.95 -3.07 11.20
N ALA A 53 -12.98 -2.18 10.97
CA ALA A 53 -11.88 -2.42 10.04
C ALA A 53 -10.69 -3.03 10.77
N GLU A 54 -10.35 -4.27 10.44
CA GLU A 54 -9.24 -4.99 11.07
C GLU A 54 -7.98 -4.93 10.20
N PHE A 55 -6.82 -4.78 10.85
CA PHE A 55 -5.51 -4.67 10.22
C PHE A 55 -4.47 -5.52 10.95
N ASP A 56 -3.60 -6.17 10.18
CA ASP A 56 -2.34 -6.68 10.70
C ASP A 56 -1.25 -5.61 10.60
N ILE A 57 -0.44 -5.50 11.66
CA ILE A 57 0.73 -4.62 11.71
C ILE A 57 1.98 -5.47 11.94
N VAL A 58 3.02 -5.24 11.15
CA VAL A 58 4.33 -5.89 11.33
C VAL A 58 5.42 -4.84 11.37
N TYR A 59 6.52 -5.12 12.09
CA TYR A 59 7.76 -4.37 11.96
C TYR A 59 8.82 -5.31 11.40
N THR A 60 9.33 -5.03 10.21
CA THR A 60 10.15 -5.99 9.47
C THR A 60 11.27 -5.35 8.68
N ASN A 61 12.38 -6.08 8.53
CA ASN A 61 13.51 -5.68 7.70
C ASN A 61 13.30 -6.09 6.23
N SER A 62 14.23 -5.69 5.36
CA SER A 62 14.21 -6.01 3.92
C SER A 62 14.29 -7.51 3.58
N GLN A 63 14.63 -8.36 4.57
CA GLN A 63 14.68 -9.82 4.44
C GLN A 63 13.36 -10.49 4.88
N GLY A 64 12.37 -9.72 5.35
CA GLY A 64 11.10 -10.23 5.85
C GLY A 64 11.16 -10.78 7.28
N LYS A 65 12.27 -10.58 8.00
CA LYS A 65 12.37 -10.94 9.42
C LYS A 65 11.54 -9.96 10.23
N LYS A 66 10.58 -10.46 11.01
CA LYS A 66 9.84 -9.65 11.99
C LYS A 66 10.78 -9.32 13.17
N LEU A 67 10.82 -8.07 13.55
CA LEU A 67 11.63 -7.57 14.66
C LEU A 67 10.71 -7.12 15.79
N ALA A 68 11.25 -7.11 17.01
CA ALA A 68 10.56 -6.48 18.12
C ALA A 68 10.38 -4.98 17.83
N ALA A 69 9.20 -4.46 18.14
CA ALA A 69 8.91 -3.04 18.08
C ALA A 69 8.36 -2.61 19.42
N GLU A 70 8.80 -1.46 19.89
CA GLU A 70 8.30 -0.83 21.10
C GLU A 70 7.67 0.51 20.74
N LYS A 71 6.54 0.84 21.38
CA LYS A 71 5.90 2.16 21.28
C LYS A 71 5.55 2.56 19.83
N LEU A 72 5.04 1.63 19.03
CA LEU A 72 4.48 1.96 17.71
C LEU A 72 3.29 2.92 17.88
N ASP A 73 3.38 4.11 17.28
CA ASP A 73 2.27 5.06 17.21
C ASP A 73 1.32 4.63 16.08
N VAL A 74 0.12 4.16 16.46
CA VAL A 74 -0.92 3.72 15.52
C VAL A 74 -2.10 4.69 15.63
N ARG A 75 -2.40 5.39 14.53
CA ARG A 75 -3.46 6.39 14.45
C ARG A 75 -4.41 6.08 13.30
N LEU A 76 -5.70 6.18 13.56
CA LEU A 76 -6.74 6.18 12.53
C LEU A 76 -7.05 7.63 12.15
N ILE A 77 -6.85 7.98 10.89
CA ILE A 77 -7.09 9.33 10.37
C ILE A 77 -8.33 9.28 9.46
N ARG A 78 -9.30 10.15 9.73
CA ARG A 78 -10.48 10.32 8.87
C ARG A 78 -10.23 11.43 7.87
N GLU A 79 -10.18 11.08 6.59
CA GLU A 79 -10.09 12.05 5.50
C GLU A 79 -11.41 12.81 5.37
N ARG A 80 -11.32 14.10 5.03
CA ARG A 80 -12.48 14.96 4.76
C ARG A 80 -12.36 15.51 3.35
N HIS A 81 -13.41 15.31 2.56
CA HIS A 81 -13.57 15.90 1.25
C HIS A 81 -14.77 16.83 1.30
N ASP A 82 -14.56 18.10 0.98
CA ASP A 82 -15.63 19.04 0.68
C ASP A 82 -15.79 19.02 -0.86
N TYR A 83 -16.96 18.57 -1.34
CA TYR A 83 -17.29 18.40 -2.76
C TYR A 83 -18.08 19.58 -3.32
#